data_AF-A0A820Q438-F1
#
_entry.id   AF-A0A820Q438-F1
#
_cell.length_a   1.000
_cell.length_b   1.000
_cell.length_c   1.000
_cell.angle_alpha   90.00
_cell.angle_beta   90.00
_cell.angle_gamma   90.00
#
_symmetry.space_group_name_H-M   'P 1'
#
loop_
_entity.id
_entity.type
_entity.pdbx_description
1 polymer ?
#
loop_
_entity_poly.entity_id
_entity_poly.type
_entity_poly.pdbx_seq_one_letter_code
_entity_poly.pdbx_strand_id
1 'polypeptide(L)'
;VNDFAHELDPNLIVIESVIGGGEFGDVCRGKLRKANMMKDIPVAIKTLKAGAIEKTRLDFLSEASIMGQFDDENVIYLEGVVT
;
A
#
# COMPACT_ATOMS: atom_id res chain seq x y z
N VAL A 1 6.44 -7.65 8.24
CA VAL A 1 5.41 -6.62 7.95
C VAL A 1 5.07 -5.82 9.19
N ASN A 2 4.53 -6.45 10.24
CA ASN A 2 4.02 -5.74 11.43
C ASN A 2 5.04 -4.90 12.20
N ASP A 3 6.34 -5.13 12.02
CA ASP A 3 7.37 -4.36 12.73
C ASP A 3 7.56 -2.94 12.14
N PHE A 4 7.25 -2.73 10.86
CA PHE A 4 7.60 -1.49 10.13
C PHE A 4 6.48 -0.94 9.23
N ALA A 5 5.42 -1.70 8.96
CA ALA A 5 4.26 -1.24 8.20
C ALA A 5 3.03 -1.16 9.08
N HIS A 6 2.28 -0.06 8.98
CA HIS A 6 1.03 0.14 9.70
C HIS A 6 -0.14 -0.55 8.99
N GLU A 7 -0.92 -1.35 9.74
CA GLU A 7 -2.17 -1.91 9.23
C GLU A 7 -3.23 -0.81 9.11
N LEU A 8 -3.90 -0.73 7.96
CA LEU A 8 -4.91 0.28 7.65
C LEU A 8 -6.32 -0.33 7.67
N ASP A 9 -7.30 0.46 8.10
CA ASP A 9 -8.70 0.11 7.92
C ASP A 9 -9.07 0.26 6.42
N PRO A 10 -9.51 -0.82 5.74
CA PRO A 10 -9.87 -0.76 4.32
C PRO A 10 -11.00 0.23 4.03
N ASN A 11 -11.86 0.55 5.01
CA ASN A 11 -12.94 1.54 4.84
C ASN A 11 -12.42 2.97 4.69
N LEU A 12 -11.16 3.21 5.02
CA LEU A 12 -10.50 4.51 4.87
C LEU A 12 -9.82 4.66 3.50
N ILE A 13 -9.84 3.62 2.67
CA ILE A 13 -9.18 3.60 1.36
C ILE A 13 -10.23 3.60 0.26
N VAL A 14 -10.11 4.52 -0.68
CA VAL A 14 -10.92 4.57 -1.89
C VAL A 14 -10.02 4.34 -3.10
N ILE A 15 -10.29 3.26 -3.84
CA ILE A 15 -9.64 2.99 -5.13
C ILE A 15 -10.40 3.76 -6.22
N GLU A 16 -9.71 4.61 -6.98
CA GLU A 16 -10.33 5.45 -8.02
C GLU A 16 -10.17 4.84 -9.41
N SER A 17 -8.94 4.56 -9.84
CA SER A 17 -8.67 4.00 -11.17
C SER A 17 -7.37 3.20 -11.20
N VAL A 18 -7.30 2.20 -12.08
CA VAL A 18 -6.04 1.52 -12.40
C VAL A 18 -5.16 2.49 -13.19
N ILE A 19 -3.90 2.60 -12.81
CA ILE A 19 -2.89 3.45 -13.48
C ILE A 19 -1.77 2.63 -14.13
N GLY A 20 -1.65 1.34 -13.80
CA GLY A 20 -0.69 0.44 -14.44
C GLY A 20 -0.74 -0.97 -13.85
N GLY A 21 -0.03 -1.89 -14.50
CA GLY A 21 0.22 -3.25 -13.97
C GLY A 21 1.61 -3.34 -13.37
N GLY A 22 1.72 -3.94 -12.18
CA GLY A 22 2.97 -4.28 -11.52
C GLY A 22 3.22 -5.79 -11.50
N GLU A 23 4.35 -6.18 -10.91
CA GLU A 23 4.76 -7.59 -10.77
C GLU A 23 3.71 -8.46 -10.06
N PHE A 24 3.06 -7.90 -9.03
CA PHE A 24 2.15 -8.64 -8.13
C PHE A 24 0.67 -8.49 -8.49
N GLY A 25 0.30 -7.46 -9.25
CA GLY A 25 -1.09 -7.05 -9.48
C GLY A 25 -1.20 -5.64 -10.04
N ASP A 26 -2.39 -5.06 -9.95
CA ASP A 26 -2.63 -3.71 -10.46
C ASP A 26 -2.05 -2.67 -9.49
N VAL A 27 -1.58 -1.57 -10.07
CA VAL A 27 -1.28 -0.32 -9.37
C VAL A 27 -2.43 0.63 -9.66
N CYS A 28 -3.09 1.08 -8.61
CA CYS A 28 -4.23 1.97 -8.67
C CYS A 28 -3.88 3.34 -8.10
N ARG A 29 -4.49 4.38 -8.64
CA ARG A 29 -4.64 5.67 -7.96
C ARG A 29 -5.80 5.57 -6.98
N GLY A 30 -5.65 6.16 -5.80
CA GLY A 30 -6.70 6.22 -4.80
C GLY A 30 -6.55 7.36 -3.82
N LYS A 31 -7.37 7.29 -2.77
CA LYS A 31 -7.41 8.24 -1.66
C LYS A 31 -7.36 7.49 -0.33
N LEU A 32 -6.60 8.02 0.61
CA LEU A 32 -6.55 7.56 1.99
C LEU A 32 -7.10 8.64 2.92
N ARG A 33 -8.08 8.28 3.74
CA ARG A 33 -8.61 9.14 4.80
C ARG A 33 -7.87 8.89 6.11
N LYS A 34 -7.18 9.90 6.62
CA LYS A 34 -6.60 9.87 7.97
C LYS A 34 -7.53 10.57 8.96
N ALA A 35 -7.74 9.96 10.13
CA ALA A 35 -8.68 10.46 11.15
C ALA A 35 -8.41 11.90 11.61
N ASN A 36 -7.17 12.38 11.46
CA ASN A 36 -6.72 13.71 11.86
C ASN A 36 -6.57 14.71 10.69
N MET A 37 -6.97 14.35 9.47
CA MET A 37 -6.89 15.23 8.31
C MET A 37 -8.28 15.59 7.76
N MET A 38 -8.47 16.87 7.45
CA MET A 38 -9.69 17.36 6.80
C MET A 38 -9.82 16.94 5.34
N LYS A 39 -8.71 16.55 4.69
CA LYS A 39 -8.66 16.19 3.28
C LYS A 39 -8.06 14.80 3.12
N ASP A 40 -8.62 14.06 2.19
CA ASP A 40 -8.07 12.77 1.79
C ASP A 40 -6.70 12.97 1.11
N ILE A 41 -5.77 12.06 1.39
CA ILE A 41 -4.42 12.05 0.81
C ILE A 41 -4.46 11.24 -0.49
N PRO A 42 -3.94 11.75 -1.61
CA PRO A 42 -3.79 10.94 -2.82
C PRO A 42 -2.71 9.88 -2.62
N VAL A 43 -3.02 8.62 -2.95
CA VAL A 43 -2.11 7.48 -2.75
C VAL A 43 -2.03 6.60 -4.00
N ALA A 44 -0.90 5.92 -4.15
CA ALA A 44 -0.78 4.78 -5.04
C ALA A 44 -1.06 3.50 -4.24
N ILE A 45 -1.89 2.60 -4.79
CA ILE A 45 -2.33 1.37 -4.15
C ILE A 45 -1.86 0.21 -5.02
N LYS A 46 -0.88 -0.56 -4.55
CA LYS A 46 -0.44 -1.78 -5.19
C LYS A 46 -1.28 -2.93 -4.64
N THR A 47 -1.85 -3.75 -5.52
CA THR A 47 -2.69 -4.89 -5.15
C THR A 47 -1.98 -6.21 -5.42
N LEU A 48 -2.36 -7.25 -4.68
CA LEU A 48 -1.93 -8.62 -4.95
C LEU A 48 -3.07 -9.37 -5.63
N LYS A 49 -2.79 -10.06 -6.74
CA LYS A 49 -3.79 -10.86 -7.45
C LYS A 49 -4.38 -11.96 -6.57
N ALA A 50 -5.69 -12.19 -6.72
CA ALA A 50 -6.36 -13.31 -6.07
C ALA A 50 -5.72 -14.64 -6.52
N GLY A 51 -5.53 -15.55 -5.56
CA GLY A 51 -4.89 -16.85 -5.81
C GLY A 51 -3.37 -16.80 -5.98
N ALA A 52 -2.72 -15.68 -5.65
CA ALA A 52 -1.26 -15.62 -5.59
C ALA A 52 -0.71 -16.70 -4.64
N ILE A 53 0.36 -17.37 -5.07
CA ILE A 53 1.04 -18.36 -4.24
C ILE A 53 1.70 -17.69 -3.03
N GLU A 54 1.92 -18.47 -1.97
CA GLU A 54 2.46 -17.97 -0.70
C GLU A 54 3.76 -17.19 -0.87
N LYS A 55 4.68 -17.69 -1.69
CA LYS A 55 5.93 -16.99 -2.00
C LYS A 55 5.68 -15.58 -2.56
N THR A 56 4.79 -15.44 -3.54
CA THR A 56 4.44 -14.14 -4.13
C THR A 56 3.80 -13.21 -3.12
N ARG A 57 2.98 -13.74 -2.20
CA ARG A 57 2.42 -12.94 -1.09
C ARG A 57 3.52 -12.44 -0.16
N LEU A 58 4.48 -13.29 0.19
CA LEU A 58 5.61 -12.93 1.06
C LEU A 58 6.52 -11.90 0.40
N ASP A 59 6.84 -12.08 -0.88
CA ASP A 59 7.66 -11.13 -1.65
C ASP A 59 6.98 -9.76 -1.75
N PHE A 60 5.67 -9.72 -2.04
CA PHE A 60 4.86 -8.50 -2.06
C PHE A 60 4.89 -7.76 -0.72
N LEU A 61 4.71 -8.48 0.39
CA LEU A 61 4.71 -7.92 1.73
C LEU A 61 6.12 -7.54 2.24
N SER A 62 7.16 -8.14 1.66
CA SER A 62 8.56 -7.80 1.93
C SER A 62 8.89 -6.39 1.42
N GLU A 63 8.39 -6.00 0.23
CA GLU A 63 8.55 -4.63 -0.27
C GLU A 63 8.03 -3.61 0.74
N ALA A 64 6.81 -3.82 1.26
CA ALA A 64 6.24 -2.95 2.28
C ALA A 64 7.08 -2.95 3.57
N SER A 65 7.59 -4.10 4.00
CA SER A 65 8.44 -4.19 5.20
C SER A 65 9.77 -3.44 5.03
N ILE A 66 10.32 -3.38 3.82
CA ILE A 66 11.53 -2.62 3.50
C ILE A 66 11.21 -1.13 3.44
N MET A 67 10.14 -0.74 2.72
CA MET A 67 9.74 0.66 2.60
C MET A 67 9.41 1.30 3.95
N GLY A 68 8.74 0.58 4.84
CA GLY A 68 8.36 1.07 6.17
C GLY A 68 9.53 1.35 7.13
N GLN A 69 10.75 0.99 6.75
CA GLN A 69 11.96 1.31 7.53
C GLN A 69 12.52 2.71 7.20
N PHE A 70 12.03 3.36 6.15
CA PHE A 70 12.52 4.67 5.70
C PHE A 70 11.53 5.79 6.06
N ASP A 71 12.08 6.89 6.56
CA ASP A 71 11.40 8.18 6.74
C ASP A 71 12.33 9.28 6.22
N ASP A 72 12.33 9.47 4.89
CA ASP A 72 13.21 10.40 4.17
C ASP A 72 12.45 11.04 3.02
N GLU A 73 12.70 12.33 2.75
CA GLU A 73 11.98 13.12 1.74
C GLU A 73 12.17 12.60 0.30
N ASN A 74 13.27 11.90 0.03
CA ASN A 74 13.62 11.39 -1.30
C ASN A 74 13.29 9.91 -1.48
N VAL A 75 12.72 9.26 -0.46
CA VAL A 75 12.27 7.88 -0.50
C VAL A 75 10.74 7.85 -0.46
N ILE A 76 10.14 6.98 -1.27
CA ILE A 76 8.67 6.85 -1.29
C ILE A 76 8.18 6.39 0.08
N TYR A 77 7.35 7.21 0.70
CA TYR A 77 6.75 6.94 2.00
C TYR A 77 5.68 5.85 1.91
N LEU A 78 5.75 4.87 2.82
CA LEU A 78 4.73 3.83 2.94
C LEU A 78 3.63 4.29 3.89
N GLU A 79 2.44 4.53 3.35
CA GLU A 79 1.28 4.89 4.16
C GLU A 79 0.75 3.74 5.04
N GLY A 80 0.88 2.50 4.55
CA GLY A 80 0.50 1.30 5.29
C GLY A 80 0.15 0.13 4.39
N VAL A 81 -0.39 -0.93 4.99
CA VAL A 81 -0.81 -2.17 4.34
C VAL A 81 -2.22 -2.56 4.76
N VAL A 82 -2.87 -3.41 3.96
CA VAL A 82 -4.11 -4.10 4.31
C VAL A 82 -3.86 -5.59 4.08
N THR A 83 -4.05 -6.43 5.10
CA THR A 83 -3.65 -7.86 5.07
C THR A 83 -4.73 -8.88 5.41
#